data_AF-A0A5B9Q5I7-F1
#
_entry.id   AF-A0A5B9Q5I7-F1
#
_cell.length_a   1.000
_cell.length_b   1.000
_cell.length_c   1.000
_cell.angle_alpha   90.00
_cell.angle_beta   90.00
_cell.angle_gamma   90.00
#
_symmetry.space_group_name_H-M   'P 1'
#
loop_
_entity.id
_entity.type
_entity.pdbx_description
1 polymer ?
#
loop_
_entity_poly.entity_id
_entity_poly.type
_entity_poly.pdbx_seq_one_letter_code
_entity_poly.pdbx_strand_id
1 'polypeptide(L)' 'MWVAATPHFCGEEDCTREGYYEVRLEQGESVWANLTERDELNNRLETWQGGLGPPDEESGENLW' A
#
# COMPACT_ATOMS: atom_id res chain seq x y z
N MET A 1 -9.10 7.50 -0.42
CA MET A 1 -8.01 6.86 0.34
C MET A 1 -6.68 7.09 -0.38
N TRP A 2 -5.57 7.28 0.34
CA TRP A 2 -4.23 7.39 -0.25
C TRP A 2 -3.14 6.86 0.69
N VAL A 3 -1.96 6.55 0.14
CA VAL A 3 -0.78 6.07 0.87
C VAL A 3 0.36 7.07 0.71
N ALA A 4 1.00 7.48 1.82
CA ALA A 4 2.11 8.42 1.78
C ALA A 4 3.27 7.85 0.97
N ALA A 5 3.90 8.67 0.13
CA ALA A 5 5.09 8.28 -0.62
C ALA A 5 6.38 8.27 0.23
N THR A 6 6.38 9.03 1.34
CA THR A 6 7.53 9.16 2.24
C THR A 6 7.14 8.69 3.64
N PRO A 7 8.07 8.06 4.39
CA PRO A 7 7.80 7.69 5.77
C PRO A 7 7.80 8.91 6.67
N HIS A 8 7.12 8.80 7.81
CA HIS A 8 7.06 9.85 8.82
C HIS A 8 8.37 9.96 9.59
N PHE A 9 8.84 11.20 9.75
CA PHE A 9 9.96 11.56 10.62
C PHE A 9 9.67 12.95 11.20
N CYS A 10 9.42 13.03 12.50
CA CYS A 10 9.11 14.29 13.19
C CYS A 10 10.16 14.69 14.21
N GLY A 11 11.00 13.75 14.67
CA GLY A 11 12.05 13.99 15.66
C GLY A 11 11.56 14.06 17.10
N GLU A 12 10.28 13.78 17.37
CA GLU A 12 9.75 13.70 18.72
C GLU A 12 10.19 12.39 19.40
N GLU A 13 10.72 12.48 20.62
CA GLU A 13 11.33 11.34 21.33
C GLU A 13 10.34 10.20 21.64
N ASP A 14 9.06 10.52 21.78
CA ASP A 14 7.99 9.55 22.07
C ASP A 14 7.22 9.10 20.83
N CYS A 15 7.65 9.49 19.63
CA CYS A 15 6.99 9.08 18.40
C CYS A 15 7.22 7.58 18.13
N THR A 16 6.11 6.83 18.10
CA THR A 16 6.11 5.38 17.78
C THR A 16 5.84 5.09 16.30
N ARG A 17 5.76 6.13 15.47
CA ARG A 17 5.40 6.05 14.05
C ARG A 17 6.53 6.47 13.11
N GLU A 18 7.69 6.83 13.66
CA GLU A 18 8.85 7.12 12.82
C GLU A 18 9.20 5.95 11.91
N GLY A 19 9.47 6.24 10.63
CA GLY A 19 9.74 5.23 9.61
C GLY A 19 8.50 4.53 9.04
N TYR A 20 7.30 4.74 9.59
CA TYR A 20 6.05 4.21 9.03
C TYR A 20 5.45 5.16 7.99
N TYR A 21 4.67 4.61 7.08
CA TYR A 21 3.93 5.32 6.05
C TYR A 21 2.48 5.54 6.51
N GLU A 22 1.99 6.76 6.36
CA GLU A 22 0.60 7.09 6.65
C GLU A 22 -0.32 6.61 5.52
N VAL A 23 -1.42 5.96 5.89
CA VAL A 23 -2.50 5.56 4.98
C VAL A 23 -3.77 6.29 5.41
N ARG A 24 -4.28 7.18 4.57
CA ARG A 24 -5.51 7.94 4.83
C ARG A 24 -6.73 7.23 4.29
N LEU A 25 -7.70 6.98 5.18
CA LEU A 25 -9.02 6.43 4.88
C LEU A 25 -10.03 7.54 4.56
N GLU A 26 -11.20 7.16 4.05
CA GLU A 26 -12.18 8.13 3.52
C GLU A 26 -12.84 8.98 4.60
N GLN A 27 -13.00 8.47 5.82
CA GLN A 27 -13.61 9.19 6.95
C GLN A 27 -12.61 10.08 7.69
N GLY A 28 -11.44 10.36 7.10
CA GLY A 28 -10.39 11.19 7.71
C GLY A 28 -9.51 10.45 8.71
N GLU A 29 -9.75 9.15 8.92
CA GLU A 29 -8.92 8.28 9.75
C GLU A 29 -7.58 7.96 9.08
N SER A 30 -6.57 7.65 9.90
CA SER A 30 -5.25 7.20 9.44
C SER A 30 -4.89 5.87 10.08
N VAL A 31 -4.30 4.98 9.27
CA VAL A 31 -3.54 3.84 9.76
C VAL A 31 -2.07 3.98 9.33
N TRP A 32 -1.19 3.21 9.95
CA TRP A 32 0.25 3.30 9.75
C TRP A 32 0.78 1.95 9.27
N ALA A 33 1.53 1.97 8.17
CA ALA A 33 2.08 0.78 7.52
C ALA A 33 3.61 0.83 7.54
N ASN A 34 4.25 -0.30 7.82
CA ASN A 34 5.68 -0.45 7.57
C ASN A 34 5.95 -0.51 6.06
N LEU A 35 7.23 -0.59 5.65
CA LEU A 35 7.60 -0.59 4.23
C LEU A 35 6.93 -1.74 3.44
N THR A 36 6.96 -2.96 3.98
CA THR A 36 6.36 -4.13 3.33
C THR A 36 4.84 -3.99 3.21
N GLU A 37 4.18 -3.61 4.29
CA GLU A 37 2.72 -3.38 4.30
C GLU A 37 2.31 -2.27 3.33
N ARG A 38 3.11 -1.20 3.20
CA ARG A 38 2.89 -0.11 2.25
C ARG A 38 2.92 -0.61 0.80
N ASP A 39 3.91 -1.45 0.47
CA ASP A 39 4.06 -1.98 -0.89
C ASP A 39 2.94 -2.98 -1.23
N GLU A 40 2.60 -3.86 -0.29
CA GLU A 40 1.45 -4.77 -0.45
C GLU A 40 0.13 -4.00 -0.61
N LEU A 41 -0.07 -2.94 0.18
CA LEU A 41 -1.26 -2.11 0.06
C LEU A 41 -1.33 -1.44 -1.31
N ASN A 42 -0.22 -0.86 -1.79
CA ASN A 42 -0.19 -0.27 -3.13
C ASN A 42 -0.55 -1.28 -4.22
N ASN A 43 0.03 -2.49 -4.20
CA ASN A 43 -0.32 -3.55 -5.15
C ASN A 43 -1.81 -3.92 -5.12
N ARG A 44 -2.39 -4.00 -3.92
CA ARG A 44 -3.83 -4.27 -3.74
C ARG A 44 -4.70 -3.12 -4.23
N LEU A 45 -4.28 -1.86 -4.04
CA LEU A 45 -4.98 -0.69 -4.54
C LEU A 45 -4.97 -0.63 -6.07
N GLU A 46 -3.83 -0.92 -6.69
CA GLU A 46 -3.70 -1.02 -8.14
C GLU A 46 -4.63 -2.10 -8.72
N THR A 47 -4.69 -3.26 -8.06
CA THR A 47 -5.62 -4.34 -8.43
C THR A 47 -7.08 -3.91 -8.25
N TRP A 48 -7.40 -3.23 -7.15
CA TRP A 48 -8.77 -2.81 -6.83
C TRP A 48 -9.31 -1.72 -7.77
N GLN A 49 -8.48 -0.77 -8.20
CA GLN A 49 -8.90 0.30 -9.10
C GLN A 49 -9.11 -0.13 -10.57
N GLY A 50 -8.92 -1.42 -10.87
CA GLY A 50 -9.07 -1.98 -12.21
C GLY A 50 -7.81 -1.89 -13.08
N GLY A 51 -6.63 -1.74 -12.47
CA GLY A 51 -5.34 -1.83 -13.16
C GLY A 51 -5.12 -3.21 -13.79
N LEU A 52 -4.17 -3.30 -14.74
CA LEU A 52 -3.66 -4.58 -15.26
C LEU A 52 -3.35 -5.44 -14.03
N GLY A 53 -4.10 -6.53 -13.83
CA GLY A 53 -3.85 -7.43 -12.70
C GLY A 53 -2.39 -7.89 -12.66
N PRO A 54 -1.96 -8.60 -11.59
CA PRO A 54 -0.63 -9.19 -11.59
C PRO A 54 -0.40 -9.90 -12.94
N PRO A 55 0.77 -9.77 -13.59
CA PRO A 55 1.03 -10.44 -14.85
C PRO A 55 0.69 -11.91 -14.66
N ASP A 56 -0.22 -12.43 -15.48
CA ASP A 56 -0.72 -13.80 -15.37
C ASP A 56 0.47 -14.78 -15.38
N GLU A 57 0.89 -15.23 -14.19
CA GLU A 57 1.66 -16.45 -14.06
C GLU A 57 0.65 -17.59 -14.30
N GLU A 58 0.73 -18.19 -15.49
CA GLU A 58 -0.09 -19.30 -16.02
C GLU A 58 -1.42 -18.94 -16.72
N SER A 59 -1.32 -18.46 -17.96
CA SER A 59 -2.22 -18.94 -19.02
C SER A 59 -1.56 -20.10 -19.78
N GLY A 60 -1.23 -21.17 -19.06
CA GLY A 60 -1.01 -22.48 -19.67
C GLY A 60 -2.37 -23.12 -19.97
N GLU A 61 -2.59 -23.49 -21.23
CA GLU A 61 -3.61 -24.45 -21.68
C GLU A 61 -5.08 -23.95 -21.60
N ASN A 62 -5.73 -23.60 -22.71
CA ASN A 62 -6.07 -24.53 -23.79
C ASN A 62 -6.46 -23.78 -25.08
N LEU A 63 -5.68 -23.99 -26.15
CA LEU A 63 -6.22 -23.91 -27.50
C LEU A 63 -7.05 -25.18 -27.74
N TRP A 64 -8.37 -25.06 -27.75
CA TRP A 64 -9.25 -25.97 -28.48
C TRP A 64 -10.12 -25.15 -29.41
#